data_AF-A0A7W9UXM0-F1
#
_entry.id   AF-A0A7W9UXM0-F1
#
_cell.length_a   1.000
_cell.length_b   1.000
_cell.length_c   1.000
_cell.angle_alpha   90.00
_cell.angle_beta   90.00
_cell.angle_gamma   90.00
#
_symmetry.space_group_name_H-M   'P 1'
#
loop_
_entity.id
_entity.type
_entity.pdbx_description
1 polymer ?
#
loop_
_entity_poly.entity_id
_entity_poly.type
_entity_poly.pdbx_seq_one_letter_code
_entity_poly.pdbx_strand_id
1 'polypeptide(L)'
;MTTSTPGSAPVVELRDVSKAYAGDVHALRGVSLTVCAGELLAIVGPSGSGKSTMLNVIGTLDPPTVGTVRVAGYDVGGLSDAQLSALRSRHIGFVFQHFHLAAGRDAIDNVADGLLYAGVPRKERRARARAALERVRLGHRLDHRPAELSGGEKQRVAIARGLVGEPDLLLADEPTGALDTASGEVVMELLHELNAGGTTICVITHDHEIAGSLPRQVRFRDGEIVADSGAKEAKEAKEAREAQQGKQGKQGKQAQQGKQAQEAQQGKQAQEAQQGKQAQQVRSR
;
A
#
# COMPACT_ATOMS: atom_id res chain seq x y z
N MET A 1 19.35 -1.05 -16.36
CA MET A 1 19.33 -2.45 -15.93
C MET A 1 18.12 -2.62 -15.03
N THR A 2 17.10 -3.29 -15.54
CA THR A 2 15.79 -3.49 -14.90
C THR A 2 15.82 -4.73 -14.04
N THR A 3 15.57 -4.58 -12.74
CA THR A 3 15.27 -5.70 -11.83
C THR A 3 13.95 -5.43 -11.15
N SER A 4 12.85 -5.60 -11.89
CA SER A 4 11.55 -5.89 -11.26
C SER A 4 11.67 -7.32 -10.71
N THR A 5 11.61 -7.45 -9.39
CA THR A 5 11.65 -8.75 -8.72
C THR A 5 10.24 -9.32 -8.74
N PRO A 6 9.98 -10.47 -9.39
CA PRO A 6 8.68 -11.12 -9.34
C PRO A 6 8.48 -11.67 -7.93
N GLY A 7 7.60 -11.04 -7.13
CA GLY A 7 7.17 -11.60 -5.83
C GLY A 7 6.82 -10.61 -4.71
N SER A 8 7.10 -9.31 -4.82
CA SER A 8 6.92 -8.37 -3.69
C SER A 8 5.44 -8.26 -3.25
N ALA A 9 5.19 -8.37 -1.94
CA ALA A 9 3.83 -8.40 -1.38
C ALA A 9 3.01 -7.18 -1.83
N PRO A 10 1.71 -7.34 -2.11
CA PRO A 10 0.88 -6.23 -2.53
C PRO A 10 0.68 -5.27 -1.35
N VAL A 11 0.98 -3.99 -1.58
CA VAL A 11 0.70 -2.93 -0.61
C VAL A 11 -0.72 -2.41 -0.80
N VAL A 12 -1.26 -2.44 -2.02
CA VAL A 12 -2.65 -2.11 -2.32
C VAL A 12 -3.26 -3.20 -3.19
N GLU A 13 -4.45 -3.67 -2.81
CA GLU A 13 -5.32 -4.49 -3.67
C GLU A 13 -6.73 -3.91 -3.70
N LEU A 14 -7.19 -3.52 -4.88
CA LEU A 14 -8.59 -3.22 -5.19
C LEU A 14 -9.16 -4.38 -5.99
N ARG A 15 -10.31 -4.89 -5.58
CA ARG A 15 -11.05 -5.95 -6.29
C ARG A 15 -12.48 -5.50 -6.54
N ASP A 16 -12.78 -5.27 -7.82
CA ASP A 16 -14.10 -4.88 -8.35
C ASP A 16 -14.73 -3.70 -7.58
N VAL A 17 -13.89 -2.73 -7.22
CA VAL A 17 -14.26 -1.62 -6.36
C VAL A 17 -15.13 -0.63 -7.11
N SER A 18 -16.31 -0.35 -6.56
CA SER A 18 -17.23 0.66 -7.07
C SER A 18 -17.57 1.67 -5.98
N LYS A 19 -17.74 2.93 -6.37
CA LYS A 19 -18.11 4.03 -5.49
C LYS A 19 -19.16 4.89 -6.16
N ALA A 20 -20.33 4.94 -5.56
CA ALA A 20 -21.42 5.83 -5.93
C ALA A 20 -21.62 6.88 -4.82
N TYR A 21 -21.80 8.13 -5.22
CA TYR A 21 -22.22 9.22 -4.35
C TYR A 21 -23.72 9.51 -4.53
N ALA A 22 -24.28 10.33 -3.64
CA ALA A 22 -25.67 10.77 -3.78
C ALA A 22 -25.90 11.44 -5.13
N GLY A 23 -27.09 11.23 -5.71
CA GLY A 23 -27.43 11.72 -7.05
C GLY A 23 -26.94 10.84 -8.20
N ASP A 24 -26.71 9.54 -7.96
CA ASP A 24 -26.34 8.53 -8.96
C ASP A 24 -25.01 8.78 -9.67
N VAL A 25 -24.10 9.50 -9.00
CA VAL A 25 -22.77 9.78 -9.51
C VAL A 25 -21.84 8.60 -9.17
N HIS A 26 -21.64 7.73 -10.16
CA HIS A 26 -20.69 6.61 -10.07
C HIS A 26 -19.27 7.09 -10.37
N ALA A 27 -18.52 7.38 -9.31
CA ALA A 27 -17.15 7.84 -9.38
C ALA A 27 -16.14 6.71 -9.64
N LEU A 28 -16.43 5.49 -9.20
CA LEU A 28 -15.66 4.28 -9.53
C LEU A 28 -16.61 3.16 -10.00
N ARG A 29 -16.23 2.44 -11.05
CA ARG A 29 -17.03 1.41 -11.72
C ARG A 29 -16.20 0.12 -11.86
N GLY A 30 -16.29 -0.78 -10.88
CA GLY A 30 -15.64 -2.11 -10.95
C GLY A 30 -14.11 -2.08 -11.06
N VAL A 31 -13.46 -1.16 -10.35
CA VAL A 31 -12.01 -0.93 -10.44
C VAL A 31 -11.24 -2.06 -9.74
N SER A 32 -10.36 -2.71 -10.49
CA SER A 32 -9.43 -3.72 -9.99
C SER A 32 -7.99 -3.28 -10.24
N LEU A 33 -7.20 -3.15 -9.17
CA LEU A 33 -5.81 -2.66 -9.23
C LEU A 33 -4.98 -3.37 -8.16
N THR A 34 -3.74 -3.71 -8.50
CA THR A 34 -2.76 -4.22 -7.54
C THR A 34 -1.49 -3.40 -7.65
N VAL A 35 -1.01 -2.90 -6.52
CA VAL A 35 0.26 -2.18 -6.38
C VAL A 35 1.15 -2.96 -5.42
N CYS A 36 2.31 -3.38 -5.89
CA CYS A 36 3.27 -4.14 -5.10
C CYS A 36 4.26 -3.22 -4.38
N ALA A 37 4.85 -3.73 -3.30
CA ALA A 37 5.87 -3.00 -2.54
C ALA A 37 7.04 -2.58 -3.44
N GLY A 38 7.45 -1.32 -3.32
CA GLY A 38 8.55 -0.72 -4.09
C GLY A 38 8.17 -0.26 -5.49
N GLU A 39 6.89 -0.31 -5.89
CA GLU A 39 6.46 0.24 -7.17
C GLU A 39 6.41 1.77 -7.17
N LEU A 40 6.75 2.36 -8.32
CA LEU A 40 6.50 3.76 -8.65
C LEU A 40 5.60 3.81 -9.88
N LEU A 41 4.41 4.40 -9.72
CA LEU A 41 3.41 4.44 -10.77
C LEU A 41 2.67 5.78 -10.85
N ALA A 42 2.24 6.11 -12.06
CA ALA A 42 1.30 7.18 -12.35
C ALA A 42 -0.13 6.63 -12.43
N ILE A 43 -1.08 7.31 -11.80
CA ILE A 43 -2.51 7.21 -12.10
C ILE A 43 -2.87 8.49 -12.87
N VAL A 44 -3.17 8.34 -14.14
CA VAL A 44 -3.36 9.46 -15.07
C VAL A 44 -4.71 9.42 -15.74
N GLY A 45 -5.34 10.59 -15.91
CA GLY A 45 -6.66 10.70 -16.53
C GLY A 45 -7.22 12.12 -16.46
N PRO A 46 -8.26 12.44 -17.22
CA PRO A 46 -8.84 13.79 -17.24
C PRO A 46 -9.45 14.17 -15.89
N SER A 47 -9.68 15.46 -15.66
CA SER A 47 -10.43 15.94 -14.49
C SER A 47 -11.82 15.30 -14.43
N GLY A 48 -12.28 14.94 -13.23
CA GLY A 48 -13.57 14.28 -13.04
C GLY A 48 -13.62 12.78 -13.37
N SER A 49 -12.50 12.16 -13.80
CA SER A 49 -12.48 10.72 -14.14
C SER A 49 -12.59 9.76 -12.95
N GLY A 50 -12.53 10.25 -11.70
CA GLY A 50 -12.60 9.40 -10.49
C GLY A 50 -11.26 9.17 -9.77
N LYS A 51 -10.14 9.75 -10.24
CA LYS A 51 -8.80 9.58 -9.63
C LYS A 51 -8.76 9.94 -8.14
N SER A 52 -9.29 11.11 -7.77
CA SER A 52 -9.30 11.56 -6.37
C SER A 52 -10.21 10.68 -5.50
N THR A 53 -11.31 10.16 -6.05
CA THR A 53 -12.13 9.16 -5.36
C THR A 53 -11.35 7.86 -5.14
N MET A 54 -10.60 7.40 -6.15
CA MET A 54 -9.73 6.23 -5.99
C MET A 54 -8.64 6.47 -4.94
N LEU A 55 -8.02 7.66 -4.92
CA LEU A 55 -7.09 8.06 -3.86
C LEU A 55 -7.73 7.98 -2.48
N ASN A 56 -8.94 8.52 -2.32
CA ASN A 56 -9.65 8.50 -1.05
C ASN A 56 -9.97 7.08 -0.60
N VAL A 57 -10.33 6.19 -1.53
CA VAL A 57 -10.62 4.78 -1.23
C VAL A 57 -9.35 4.03 -0.84
N ILE A 58 -8.25 4.16 -1.59
CA ILE A 58 -6.95 3.58 -1.23
C ILE A 58 -6.45 4.16 0.10
N GLY A 59 -6.65 5.46 0.29
CA GLY A 59 -6.31 6.21 1.48
C GLY A 59 -7.18 5.90 2.70
N THR A 60 -8.22 5.08 2.55
CA THR A 60 -9.21 4.75 3.59
C THR A 60 -9.92 5.96 4.19
N LEU A 61 -10.05 7.03 3.39
CA LEU A 61 -10.82 8.22 3.71
C LEU A 61 -12.30 8.04 3.37
N ASP A 62 -12.58 7.33 2.28
CA ASP A 62 -13.92 6.96 1.84
C ASP A 62 -14.04 5.43 1.75
N PRO A 63 -15.08 4.80 2.32
CA PRO A 63 -15.34 3.38 2.09
C PRO A 63 -15.84 3.16 0.66
N PRO A 64 -15.54 2.01 0.02
CA PRO A 64 -16.17 1.63 -1.24
C PRO A 64 -17.67 1.38 -1.04
N THR A 65 -18.46 1.50 -2.10
CA THR A 65 -19.87 1.07 -2.10
C THR A 65 -19.98 -0.44 -2.26
N VAL A 66 -19.18 -1.02 -3.17
CA VAL A 66 -19.06 -2.47 -3.41
C VAL A 66 -17.60 -2.78 -3.74
N GLY A 67 -17.18 -4.02 -3.54
CA GLY A 67 -15.84 -4.52 -3.80
C GLY A 67 -14.98 -4.56 -2.54
N THR A 68 -13.74 -5.01 -2.69
CA THR A 68 -12.81 -5.20 -1.57
C THR A 68 -11.59 -4.33 -1.73
N VAL A 69 -11.16 -3.70 -0.63
CA VAL A 69 -9.98 -2.85 -0.56
C VAL A 69 -9.05 -3.45 0.50
N ARG A 70 -7.82 -3.76 0.12
CA ARG A 70 -6.77 -4.15 1.05
C ARG A 70 -5.60 -3.19 0.97
N VAL A 71 -5.09 -2.77 2.13
CA VAL A 71 -3.91 -1.90 2.23
C VAL A 71 -2.96 -2.49 3.27
N ALA A 72 -1.68 -2.63 2.91
CA ALA A 72 -0.66 -3.28 3.75
C ALA A 72 -1.11 -4.66 4.29
N GLY A 73 -1.88 -5.41 3.49
CA GLY A 73 -2.44 -6.72 3.86
C GLY A 73 -3.71 -6.69 4.72
N TYR A 74 -4.15 -5.52 5.21
CA TYR A 74 -5.38 -5.37 5.99
C TYR A 74 -6.60 -5.19 5.09
N ASP A 75 -7.67 -5.95 5.34
CA ASP A 75 -8.97 -5.74 4.70
C ASP A 75 -9.68 -4.54 5.34
N VAL A 76 -9.81 -3.46 4.58
CA VAL A 76 -10.33 -2.16 5.03
C VAL A 76 -11.79 -2.26 5.45
N GLY A 77 -12.59 -3.10 4.79
CA GLY A 77 -14.04 -3.21 5.06
C GLY A 77 -14.38 -3.77 6.43
N GLY A 78 -13.44 -4.49 7.07
CA GLY A 78 -13.62 -5.07 8.40
C GLY A 78 -13.06 -4.24 9.56
N LEU A 79 -12.52 -3.05 9.29
CA LEU A 79 -11.86 -2.22 10.31
C LEU A 79 -12.81 -1.17 10.88
N SER A 80 -12.70 -0.94 12.19
CA SER A 80 -13.33 0.21 12.86
C SER A 80 -12.60 1.51 12.54
N ASP A 81 -13.24 2.66 12.78
CA ASP A 81 -12.65 3.99 12.55
C ASP A 81 -11.28 4.17 13.25
N ALA A 82 -11.13 3.64 14.46
CA ALA A 82 -9.87 3.69 15.20
C ALA A 82 -8.77 2.85 14.52
N GLN A 83 -9.12 1.68 13.99
CA GLN A 83 -8.20 0.83 13.24
C GLN A 83 -7.85 1.42 11.88
N LEU A 84 -8.80 2.06 11.19
CA LEU A 84 -8.55 2.81 9.96
C LEU A 84 -7.61 4.00 10.22
N SER A 85 -7.79 4.71 11.33
CA SER A 85 -6.89 5.79 11.74
C SER A 85 -5.46 5.30 11.99
N ALA A 86 -5.32 4.16 12.68
CA ALA A 86 -4.02 3.53 12.91
C ALA A 86 -3.37 3.00 11.61
N LEU A 87 -4.17 2.46 10.70
CA LEU A 87 -3.72 2.03 9.37
C LEU A 87 -3.15 3.22 8.59
N ARG A 88 -3.90 4.33 8.53
CA ARG A 88 -3.43 5.57 7.88
C ARG A 88 -2.16 6.10 8.52
N SER A 89 -2.11 6.22 9.84
CA SER A 89 -0.95 6.84 10.51
C SER A 89 0.34 6.03 10.42
N ARG A 90 0.27 4.74 10.09
CA ARG A 90 1.43 3.83 10.00
C ARG A 90 1.81 3.45 8.59
N HIS A 91 0.84 3.24 7.70
CA HIS A 91 1.07 2.59 6.42
C HIS A 91 0.87 3.52 5.22
N ILE A 92 0.24 4.69 5.40
CA ILE A 92 -0.12 5.59 4.29
C ILE A 92 0.40 7.01 4.55
N GLY A 93 1.35 7.44 3.72
CA GLY A 93 1.74 8.84 3.61
C GLY A 93 0.89 9.56 2.57
N PHE A 94 0.49 10.80 2.85
CA PHE A 94 -0.22 11.65 1.88
C PHE A 94 0.57 12.91 1.55
N VAL A 95 0.60 13.25 0.26
CA VAL A 95 1.10 14.50 -0.27
C VAL A 95 0.01 15.10 -1.15
N PHE A 96 -0.39 16.33 -0.86
CA PHE A 96 -1.48 17.02 -1.56
C PHE A 96 -0.94 18.21 -2.35
N GLN A 97 -1.58 18.54 -3.46
CA GLN A 97 -1.27 19.70 -4.32
C GLN A 97 -1.14 21.02 -3.55
N HIS A 98 -2.01 21.27 -2.56
CA HIS A 98 -2.04 22.53 -1.80
C HIS A 98 -1.15 22.53 -0.54
N PHE A 99 -0.21 21.58 -0.42
CA PHE A 99 0.75 21.36 0.69
C PHE A 99 0.11 21.06 2.07
N HIS A 100 -0.96 21.76 2.44
CA HIS A 100 -1.66 21.72 3.72
C HIS A 100 -0.71 21.88 4.93
N LEU A 101 0.25 22.80 4.84
CA LEU A 101 1.18 23.11 5.93
C LEU A 101 0.54 24.10 6.92
N ALA A 102 0.73 23.88 8.22
CA ALA A 102 0.32 24.79 9.26
C ALA A 102 1.19 26.06 9.23
N ALA A 103 0.59 27.19 8.83
CA ALA A 103 1.30 28.46 8.62
C ALA A 103 2.02 29.01 9.86
N GLY A 104 1.52 28.69 11.06
CA GLY A 104 2.09 29.14 12.34
C GLY A 104 3.21 28.24 12.89
N ARG A 105 3.61 27.17 12.19
CA ARG A 105 4.63 26.21 12.62
C ARG A 105 5.81 26.22 11.67
N ASP A 106 6.99 25.89 12.18
CA ASP A 106 8.19 25.72 11.37
C ASP A 106 8.13 24.40 10.56
N ALA A 107 9.08 24.19 9.64
CA ALA A 107 9.12 23.01 8.79
C ALA A 107 9.27 21.72 9.62
N ILE A 108 10.12 21.72 10.64
CA ILE A 108 10.34 20.54 11.50
C ILE A 108 9.09 20.16 12.30
N ASP A 109 8.32 21.11 12.82
CA ASP A 109 7.08 20.83 13.53
C ASP A 109 5.97 20.40 12.55
N ASN A 110 5.90 21.01 11.35
CA ASN A 110 4.98 20.55 10.29
C ASN A 110 5.22 19.09 9.90
N VAL A 111 6.47 18.66 9.82
CA VAL A 111 6.81 17.26 9.54
C VAL A 111 6.58 16.38 10.76
N ALA A 112 6.94 16.83 11.96
CA ALA A 112 6.72 16.08 13.20
C ALA A 112 5.23 15.82 13.48
N ASP A 113 4.34 16.68 12.98
CA ASP A 113 2.89 16.50 13.09
C ASP A 113 2.37 15.24 12.38
N GLY A 114 3.08 14.75 11.37
CA GLY A 114 2.76 13.48 10.71
C GLY A 114 2.79 12.27 11.66
N LEU A 115 3.48 12.38 12.79
CA LEU A 115 3.58 11.34 13.81
C LEU A 115 2.65 11.53 15.02
N LEU A 116 1.79 12.55 15.04
CA LEU A 116 0.92 12.84 16.20
C LEU A 116 0.04 11.66 16.60
N TYR A 117 -0.50 10.96 15.60
CA TYR A 117 -1.41 9.83 15.80
C TYR A 117 -0.70 8.47 15.72
N ALA A 118 0.63 8.45 15.61
CA ALA A 118 1.44 7.24 15.61
C ALA A 118 1.87 6.80 17.02
N GLY A 119 1.52 7.57 18.06
CA GLY A 119 1.89 7.26 19.45
C GLY A 119 3.36 7.55 19.79
N VAL A 120 4.08 8.28 18.92
CA VAL A 120 5.51 8.57 19.08
C VAL A 120 5.71 9.75 20.06
N PRO A 121 6.59 9.64 21.07
CA PRO A 121 6.88 10.72 22.01
C PRO A 121 7.41 11.99 21.32
N ARG A 122 7.08 13.17 21.84
CA ARG A 122 7.39 14.47 21.23
C ARG A 122 8.87 14.64 20.84
N LYS A 123 9.80 14.27 21.73
CA LYS A 123 11.25 14.40 21.50
C LYS A 123 11.70 13.57 20.28
N GLU A 124 11.15 12.36 20.16
CA GLU A 124 11.45 11.45 19.06
C GLU A 124 10.84 11.94 17.74
N ARG A 125 9.62 12.52 17.78
CA ARG A 125 8.99 13.08 16.57
C ARG A 125 9.86 14.14 15.88
N ARG A 126 10.40 15.11 16.64
CA ARG A 126 11.30 16.13 16.04
C ARG A 126 12.60 15.53 15.50
N ALA A 127 13.15 14.51 16.14
CA ALA A 127 14.35 13.84 15.64
C ALA A 127 14.08 13.13 14.30
N ARG A 128 12.98 12.38 14.21
CA ARG A 128 12.54 11.73 12.95
C ARG A 128 12.19 12.75 11.88
N ALA A 129 11.53 13.86 12.25
CA ALA A 129 11.20 14.94 11.33
C ALA A 129 12.43 15.62 10.73
N ARG A 130 13.47 15.85 11.54
CA ARG A 130 14.76 16.34 11.05
C ARG A 130 15.37 15.39 10.01
N ALA A 131 15.42 14.09 10.30
CA ALA A 131 15.95 13.10 9.36
C ALA A 131 15.13 13.05 8.06
N ALA A 132 13.79 13.14 8.15
CA ALA A 132 12.92 13.23 6.98
C ALA A 132 13.17 14.50 6.15
N LEU A 133 13.37 15.65 6.80
CA LEU A 133 13.71 16.91 6.13
C LEU A 133 15.10 16.86 5.46
N GLU A 134 16.07 16.20 6.08
CA GLU A 134 17.39 15.97 5.47
C GLU A 134 17.30 15.08 4.22
N ARG A 135 16.49 14.01 4.26
CA ARG A 135 16.23 13.14 3.10
C ARG A 135 15.63 13.88 1.91
N VAL A 136 14.86 14.95 2.15
CA VAL A 136 14.30 15.80 1.09
C VAL A 136 15.12 17.07 0.84
N ARG A 137 16.41 17.07 1.24
CA ARG A 137 17.38 18.16 1.01
C ARG A 137 16.97 19.50 1.65
N LEU A 138 16.27 19.47 2.79
CA LEU A 138 15.80 20.65 3.55
C LEU A 138 16.40 20.75 4.97
N GLY A 139 17.52 20.07 5.24
CA GLY A 139 18.21 20.16 6.54
C GLY A 139 18.65 21.58 6.95
N HIS A 140 18.76 22.51 6.00
CA HIS A 140 19.11 23.91 6.24
C HIS A 140 17.89 24.82 6.47
N ARG A 141 16.67 24.30 6.35
CA ARG A 141 15.40 25.06 6.44
C ARG A 141 14.51 24.64 7.61
N LEU A 142 15.03 23.89 8.57
CA LEU A 142 14.25 23.24 9.62
C LEU A 142 13.33 24.20 10.40
N ASP A 143 13.85 25.38 10.74
CA ASP A 143 13.15 26.36 11.58
C ASP A 143 12.39 27.42 10.75
N HIS A 144 12.35 27.27 9.42
CA HIS A 144 11.62 28.18 8.54
C HIS A 144 10.12 27.86 8.55
N ARG A 145 9.29 28.90 8.56
CA ARG A 145 7.83 28.80 8.44
C ARG A 145 7.43 28.69 6.97
N PRO A 146 6.24 28.14 6.66
CA PRO A 146 5.76 28.03 5.28
C PRO A 146 5.81 29.35 4.50
N ALA A 147 5.56 30.51 5.12
CA ALA A 147 5.64 31.81 4.44
C ALA A 147 7.05 32.17 3.95
N GLU A 148 8.10 31.54 4.50
CA GLU A 148 9.52 31.79 4.21
C GLU A 148 10.10 30.78 3.20
N LEU A 149 9.27 29.85 2.71
CA LEU A 149 9.64 28.77 1.81
C LEU A 149 9.08 29.00 0.40
N SER A 150 9.87 28.64 -0.61
CA SER A 150 9.42 28.57 -2.01
C SER A 150 8.34 27.48 -2.19
N GLY A 151 7.64 27.48 -3.33
CA GLY A 151 6.66 26.44 -3.66
C GLY A 151 7.28 25.04 -3.62
N GLY A 152 8.43 24.85 -4.26
CA GLY A 152 9.14 23.58 -4.26
C GLY A 152 9.64 23.16 -2.88
N GLU A 153 10.10 24.12 -2.06
CA GLU A 153 10.47 23.85 -0.66
C GLU A 153 9.25 23.41 0.17
N LYS A 154 8.10 24.08 0.05
CA LYS A 154 6.84 23.67 0.70
C LYS A 154 6.42 22.27 0.30
N GLN A 155 6.54 21.94 -0.99
CA GLN A 155 6.23 20.61 -1.49
C GLN A 155 7.13 19.55 -0.86
N ARG A 156 8.45 19.81 -0.78
CA ARG A 156 9.39 18.90 -0.13
C ARG A 156 9.12 18.75 1.37
N VAL A 157 8.68 19.81 2.07
CA VAL A 157 8.18 19.69 3.46
C VAL A 157 6.95 18.77 3.53
N ALA A 158 5.99 18.91 2.61
CA ALA A 158 4.81 18.05 2.55
C ALA A 158 5.19 16.58 2.27
N ILE A 159 6.15 16.33 1.38
CA ILE A 159 6.71 14.99 1.12
C ILE A 159 7.39 14.43 2.37
N ALA A 160 8.25 15.20 3.04
CA ALA A 160 8.88 14.78 4.30
C ALA A 160 7.84 14.42 5.37
N ARG A 161 6.76 15.20 5.49
CA ARG A 161 5.64 14.90 6.40
C ARG A 161 4.93 13.60 6.03
N GLY A 162 4.74 13.30 4.74
CA GLY A 162 4.18 12.03 4.29
C GLY A 162 5.08 10.83 4.61
N LEU A 163 6.40 11.03 4.63
CA LEU A 163 7.41 9.97 4.77
C LEU A 163 7.90 9.75 6.20
N VAL A 164 7.67 10.68 7.12
CA VAL A 164 8.22 10.65 8.49
C VAL A 164 7.84 9.40 9.28
N GLY A 165 6.68 8.81 8.94
CA GLY A 165 6.19 7.55 9.50
C GLY A 165 6.77 6.29 8.88
N GLU A 166 7.63 6.44 7.86
CA GLU A 166 8.15 5.34 7.04
C GLU A 166 7.02 4.46 6.49
N PRO A 167 6.03 5.05 5.78
CA PRO A 167 4.86 4.32 5.33
C PRO A 167 5.20 3.32 4.22
N ASP A 168 4.42 2.24 4.13
CA ASP A 168 4.51 1.29 3.02
C ASP A 168 4.11 1.92 1.67
N LEU A 169 3.24 2.94 1.72
CA LEU A 169 2.69 3.63 0.56
C LEU A 169 2.71 5.15 0.73
N LEU A 170 3.27 5.85 -0.25
CA LEU A 170 3.11 7.30 -0.41
C LEU A 170 2.10 7.59 -1.55
N LEU A 171 0.98 8.21 -1.19
CA LEU A 171 0.00 8.73 -2.14
C LEU A 171 0.29 10.21 -2.41
N ALA A 172 0.58 10.56 -3.65
CA ALA A 172 0.92 11.92 -4.07
C ALA A 172 -0.11 12.45 -5.07
N ASP A 173 -0.98 13.37 -4.63
CA ASP A 173 -2.01 14.00 -5.44
C ASP A 173 -1.49 15.30 -6.07
N GLU A 174 -1.27 15.28 -7.38
CA GLU A 174 -0.70 16.36 -8.19
C GLU A 174 0.53 17.03 -7.54
N PRO A 175 1.60 16.26 -7.25
CA PRO A 175 2.72 16.73 -6.42
C PRO A 175 3.53 17.89 -7.03
N THR A 176 3.31 18.20 -8.30
CA THR A 176 3.99 19.28 -9.02
C THR A 176 3.03 20.32 -9.58
N GLY A 177 1.71 20.14 -9.43
CA GLY A 177 0.70 20.96 -10.11
C GLY A 177 0.68 22.44 -9.69
N ALA A 178 1.31 22.77 -8.55
CA ALA A 178 1.44 24.14 -8.05
C ALA A 178 2.88 24.70 -8.18
N LEU A 179 3.76 24.02 -8.94
CA LEU A 179 5.18 24.35 -9.04
C LEU A 179 5.55 24.84 -10.44
N ASP A 180 6.58 25.69 -10.50
CA ASP A 180 7.29 25.95 -11.75
C ASP A 180 8.04 24.70 -12.24
N THR A 181 8.40 24.65 -13.52
CA THR A 181 9.03 23.49 -14.16
C THR A 181 10.30 23.04 -13.44
N ALA A 182 11.19 23.95 -13.06
CA ALA A 182 12.44 23.61 -12.39
C ALA A 182 12.19 23.03 -10.99
N SER A 183 11.27 23.62 -10.23
CA SER A 183 10.84 23.07 -8.93
C SER A 183 10.17 21.70 -9.09
N GLY A 184 9.37 21.51 -10.14
CA GLY A 184 8.71 20.25 -10.47
C GLY A 184 9.69 19.12 -10.77
N GLU A 185 10.72 19.40 -11.58
CA GLU A 185 11.79 18.44 -11.89
C GLU A 185 12.53 17.96 -10.63
N VAL A 186 12.88 18.89 -9.73
CA VAL A 186 13.53 18.55 -8.46
C VAL A 186 12.64 17.66 -7.58
N VAL A 187 11.32 17.90 -7.59
CA VAL A 187 10.37 17.06 -6.85
C VAL A 187 10.25 15.67 -7.47
N MET A 188 10.22 15.56 -8.80
CA MET A 188 10.18 14.27 -9.48
C MET A 188 11.47 13.47 -9.26
N GLU A 189 12.65 14.11 -9.35
CA GLU A 189 13.94 13.49 -9.01
C GLU A 189 13.90 12.91 -7.59
N LEU A 190 13.43 13.69 -6.63
CA LEU A 190 13.28 13.23 -5.24
C LEU A 190 12.36 12.00 -5.12
N LEU A 191 11.22 11.97 -5.82
CA LEU A 191 10.31 10.81 -5.79
C LEU A 191 10.99 9.56 -6.37
N HIS A 192 11.77 9.70 -7.45
CA HIS A 192 12.56 8.60 -7.98
C HIS A 192 13.62 8.10 -6.99
N GLU A 193 14.33 9.00 -6.30
CA GLU A 193 15.33 8.63 -5.28
C GLU A 193 14.69 7.89 -4.10
N LEU A 194 13.53 8.37 -3.64
CA LEU A 194 12.78 7.73 -2.55
C LEU A 194 12.26 6.34 -2.94
N ASN A 195 11.81 6.17 -4.18
CA ASN A 195 11.40 4.88 -4.70
C ASN A 195 12.59 3.93 -4.88
N ALA A 196 13.74 4.42 -5.37
CA ALA A 196 14.97 3.63 -5.44
C ALA A 196 15.44 3.16 -4.05
N GLY A 197 15.10 3.91 -3.00
CA GLY A 197 15.26 3.51 -1.59
C GLY A 197 14.24 2.49 -1.07
N GLY A 198 13.28 2.04 -1.91
CA GLY A 198 12.29 1.00 -1.59
C GLY A 198 10.88 1.52 -1.27
N THR A 199 10.65 2.84 -1.27
CA THR A 199 9.31 3.40 -0.98
C THR A 199 8.35 3.09 -2.14
N THR A 200 7.15 2.59 -1.84
CA THR A 200 6.07 2.48 -2.84
C THR A 200 5.40 3.84 -3.02
N ILE A 201 5.29 4.33 -4.26
CA ILE A 201 4.78 5.68 -4.54
C ILE A 201 3.75 5.65 -5.67
N CYS A 202 2.53 6.07 -5.36
CA CYS A 202 1.49 6.33 -6.36
C CYS A 202 1.38 7.83 -6.60
N VAL A 203 1.74 8.29 -7.80
CA VAL A 203 1.54 9.67 -8.23
C VAL A 203 0.24 9.77 -9.00
N ILE A 204 -0.64 10.68 -8.58
CA ILE A 204 -1.87 11.01 -9.29
C ILE A 204 -1.64 12.32 -10.01
N THR A 205 -1.92 12.34 -11.31
CA THR A 205 -1.72 13.52 -12.13
C THR A 205 -2.66 13.53 -13.32
N HIS A 206 -2.91 14.70 -13.89
CA HIS A 206 -3.50 14.85 -15.22
C HIS A 206 -2.44 15.20 -16.27
N ASP A 207 -1.19 15.42 -15.85
CA ASP A 207 -0.05 15.73 -16.71
C ASP A 207 0.51 14.44 -17.34
N HIS A 208 0.46 14.39 -18.67
CA HIS A 208 0.92 13.25 -19.46
C HIS A 208 2.45 13.15 -19.55
N GLU A 209 3.19 14.26 -19.43
CA GLU A 209 4.65 14.25 -19.44
C GLU A 209 5.17 13.64 -18.12
N ILE A 210 4.57 14.05 -17.00
CA ILE A 210 4.87 13.47 -15.68
C ILE A 210 4.47 12.00 -15.63
N ALA A 211 3.27 11.64 -16.13
CA ALA A 211 2.89 10.23 -16.20
C ALA A 211 3.84 9.43 -17.10
N GLY A 212 4.31 10.04 -18.19
CA GLY A 212 5.25 9.48 -19.15
C GLY A 212 6.63 9.15 -18.57
N SER A 213 7.07 9.90 -17.55
CA SER A 213 8.36 9.67 -16.89
C SER A 213 8.34 8.55 -15.84
N LEU A 214 7.16 8.06 -15.44
CA LEU A 214 7.02 7.02 -14.43
C LEU A 214 7.00 5.60 -15.03
N PRO A 215 7.58 4.59 -14.33
CA PRO A 215 7.72 3.23 -14.85
C PRO A 215 6.41 2.54 -15.23
N ARG A 216 5.34 2.80 -14.48
CA ARG A 216 4.01 2.22 -14.70
C ARG A 216 2.96 3.31 -14.80
N GLN A 217 2.05 3.17 -15.76
CA GLN A 217 0.97 4.11 -16.01
C GLN A 217 -0.37 3.39 -15.96
N VAL A 218 -1.22 3.81 -15.04
CA VAL A 218 -2.62 3.37 -14.90
C VAL A 218 -3.49 4.50 -15.44
N ARG A 219 -4.06 4.30 -16.63
CA ARG A 219 -4.93 5.27 -17.28
C ARG A 219 -6.36 5.10 -16.79
N PHE A 220 -6.92 6.20 -16.31
CA PHE A 220 -8.22 6.28 -15.69
C PHE A 220 -9.16 7.14 -16.53
N ARG A 221 -10.39 6.68 -16.74
CA ARG A 221 -11.41 7.41 -17.50
C ARG A 221 -12.80 6.98 -17.06
N ASP A 222 -13.67 7.96 -16.85
CA ASP A 222 -15.11 7.76 -16.57
C ASP A 222 -15.43 6.75 -15.44
N GLY A 223 -14.54 6.68 -14.44
CA GLY A 223 -14.65 5.78 -13.28
C GLY A 223 -13.97 4.43 -13.43
N GLU A 224 -13.27 4.19 -14.54
CA GLU A 224 -12.67 2.89 -14.89
C GLU A 224 -11.18 2.99 -15.19
N ILE A 225 -10.45 1.89 -14.98
CA ILE A 225 -9.09 1.72 -15.49
C ILE A 225 -9.19 1.23 -16.94
N VAL A 226 -8.84 2.11 -17.88
CA VAL A 226 -8.92 1.81 -19.33
C VAL A 226 -7.62 1.26 -19.89
N ALA A 227 -6.50 1.44 -19.18
CA ALA A 227 -5.24 0.78 -19.49
C ALA A 227 -4.31 0.77 -18.28
N ASP A 228 -3.43 -0.23 -18.21
CA ASP A 228 -2.39 -0.33 -17.21
C ASP A 228 -1.14 -0.93 -17.86
N SER A 229 -0.07 -0.15 -17.95
CA SER A 229 1.18 -0.58 -18.61
C SER A 229 1.90 -1.70 -17.84
N GLY A 230 1.61 -1.87 -16.54
CA GLY A 230 2.18 -2.91 -15.69
C GLY A 230 1.29 -4.15 -15.54
N ALA A 231 0.11 -4.18 -16.18
CA ALA A 231 -0.87 -5.27 -15.99
C ALA A 231 -0.32 -6.66 -16.35
N LYS A 232 0.63 -6.75 -17.29
CA LYS A 232 1.21 -8.01 -17.72
C LYS A 232 2.06 -8.64 -16.61
N GLU A 233 2.90 -7.84 -15.96
CA GLU A 233 3.73 -8.27 -14.82
C GLU A 233 2.87 -8.61 -13.59
N ALA A 234 1.82 -7.83 -13.34
CA ALA A 234 0.88 -8.08 -12.24
C ALA A 234 0.09 -9.40 -12.44
N LYS A 235 -0.31 -9.72 -13.67
CA LYS A 235 -1.01 -10.95 -14.00
C LYS A 235 -0.11 -12.17 -13.81
N GLU A 236 1.14 -12.11 -14.28
CA GLU A 236 2.13 -13.18 -14.12
C GLU A 236 2.47 -13.42 -12.64
N ALA A 237 2.59 -12.36 -11.83
CA ALA A 237 2.80 -12.46 -10.39
C ALA A 237 1.59 -13.07 -9.64
N LYS A 238 0.36 -12.73 -10.06
CA LYS A 238 -0.88 -13.29 -9.50
C LYS A 238 -0.99 -14.79 -9.79
N GLU A 239 -0.76 -15.19 -11.04
CA GLU A 239 -0.79 -16.60 -11.46
C GLU A 239 0.28 -17.43 -10.74
N ALA A 240 1.48 -16.87 -10.54
CA ALA A 240 2.54 -17.51 -9.75
C ALA A 240 2.13 -17.73 -8.28
N ARG A 241 1.43 -16.76 -7.66
CA ARG A 241 0.94 -16.87 -6.27
C ARG A 241 -0.19 -17.87 -6.13
N GLU A 242 -1.17 -17.86 -7.04
CA GLU A 242 -2.26 -18.82 -7.04
C GLU A 242 -1.73 -20.25 -7.24
N ALA A 243 -0.72 -20.42 -8.09
CA ALA A 243 -0.02 -21.69 -8.24
C ALA A 243 0.74 -22.14 -6.97
N GLN A 244 1.32 -21.20 -6.21
CA GLN A 244 2.00 -21.50 -4.93
C GLN A 244 1.02 -21.82 -3.80
N GLN A 245 -0.08 -21.07 -3.66
CA GLN A 245 -1.14 -21.33 -2.68
C GLN A 245 -1.88 -22.65 -2.96
N GLY A 246 -2.10 -22.98 -4.25
CA GLY A 246 -2.67 -24.27 -4.65
C GLY A 246 -1.77 -25.48 -4.33
N LYS A 247 -0.44 -25.30 -4.33
CA LYS A 247 0.52 -26.35 -3.94
C LYS A 247 0.54 -26.57 -2.42
N GLN A 248 0.51 -25.50 -1.62
CA GLN A 248 0.43 -25.61 -0.15
C GLN A 248 -0.89 -26.24 0.33
N GLY A 249 -2.02 -25.90 -0.31
CA GLY A 249 -3.32 -26.52 -0.01
C GLY A 249 -3.40 -28.02 -0.33
N LYS A 250 -2.69 -28.48 -1.37
CA LYS A 250 -2.59 -29.91 -1.72
C LYS A 250 -1.68 -30.69 -0.76
N GLN A 251 -0.54 -30.10 -0.36
CA GLN A 251 0.37 -30.72 0.62
C GLN A 251 -0.27 -30.84 2.01
N GLY A 252 -1.05 -29.83 2.45
CA GLY A 252 -1.80 -29.90 3.71
C GLY A 252 -2.86 -31.01 3.71
N LYS A 253 -3.60 -31.19 2.61
CA LYS A 253 -4.58 -32.28 2.47
C LYS A 253 -3.94 -33.67 2.40
N GLN A 254 -2.80 -33.82 1.72
CA GLN A 254 -2.06 -35.09 1.68
C GLN A 254 -1.47 -35.46 3.04
N ALA A 255 -0.96 -34.48 3.81
CA ALA A 255 -0.46 -34.72 5.15
C ALA A 255 -1.57 -35.12 6.15
N GLN A 256 -2.77 -34.54 6.03
CA GLN A 256 -3.93 -34.93 6.82
C GLN A 256 -4.45 -36.33 6.49
N GLN A 257 -4.50 -36.70 5.19
CA GLN A 257 -4.90 -38.04 4.76
C GLN A 257 -3.87 -39.10 5.15
N GLY A 258 -2.57 -38.79 5.11
CA GLY A 258 -1.50 -39.67 5.56
C GLY A 258 -1.54 -39.95 7.06
N LYS A 259 -1.83 -38.94 7.88
CA LYS A 259 -2.01 -39.12 9.34
C LYS A 259 -3.22 -39.98 9.68
N GLN A 260 -4.37 -39.76 9.03
CA GLN A 260 -5.56 -40.59 9.24
C GLN A 260 -5.35 -42.05 8.83
N ALA A 261 -4.59 -42.30 7.76
CA ALA A 261 -4.25 -43.67 7.33
C ALA A 261 -3.29 -44.38 8.31
N GLN A 262 -2.30 -43.67 8.87
CA GLN A 262 -1.39 -44.21 9.89
C GLN A 262 -2.10 -44.49 11.22
N GLU A 263 -2.99 -43.61 11.66
CA GLU A 263 -3.80 -43.82 12.87
C GLU A 263 -4.73 -45.04 12.72
N ALA A 264 -5.33 -45.24 11.53
CA ALA A 264 -6.15 -46.40 11.24
C ALA A 264 -5.34 -47.73 11.22
N GLN A 265 -4.10 -47.70 10.73
CA GLN A 265 -3.21 -48.88 10.75
C GLN A 265 -2.72 -49.23 12.16
N GLN A 266 -2.36 -48.23 12.97
CA GLN A 266 -1.97 -48.44 14.37
C GLN A 266 -3.13 -48.97 15.21
N GLY A 267 -4.36 -48.51 14.96
CA GLY A 267 -5.57 -49.03 15.59
C GLY A 267 -5.82 -50.52 15.29
N LYS A 268 -5.61 -50.95 14.02
CA LYS A 268 -5.76 -52.37 13.63
C LYS A 268 -4.68 -53.26 14.25
N GLN A 269 -3.42 -52.84 14.26
CA GLN A 269 -2.33 -53.61 14.87
C GLN A 269 -2.50 -53.76 16.39
N ALA A 270 -3.03 -52.72 17.07
CA ALA A 270 -3.34 -52.80 18.49
C ALA A 270 -4.48 -53.79 18.79
N GLN A 271 -5.50 -53.87 17.94
CA GLN A 271 -6.59 -54.86 18.07
C GLN A 271 -6.11 -56.29 17.83
N GLU A 272 -5.27 -56.52 16.82
CA GLU A 272 -4.70 -57.84 16.53
C GLU A 272 -3.78 -58.32 17.68
N ALA A 273 -2.99 -57.41 18.27
CA ALA A 273 -2.16 -57.73 19.43
C ALA A 273 -2.98 -58.05 20.69
N GLN A 274 -4.14 -57.42 20.87
CA GLN A 274 -5.07 -57.75 21.97
C GLN A 274 -5.75 -59.11 21.76
N GLN A 275 -6.16 -59.44 20.54
CA GLN A 275 -6.74 -60.75 20.21
C GLN A 275 -5.72 -61.89 20.35
N GLY A 276 -4.46 -61.66 19.98
CA GLY A 276 -3.38 -62.63 20.19
C GLY A 276 -3.09 -62.92 21.67
N LYS A 277 -3.16 -61.90 22.53
CA LYS A 277 -2.99 -62.06 23.99
C LYS A 277 -4.17 -62.77 24.65
N GLN A 278 -5.41 -62.54 24.19
CA GLN A 278 -6.58 -63.30 24.65
C GLN A 278 -6.51 -64.78 24.21
N ALA A 279 -6.05 -65.07 22.99
CA ALA A 279 -5.90 -66.44 22.51
C ALA A 279 -4.83 -67.25 23.28
N GLN A 280 -3.76 -66.60 23.77
CA GLN A 280 -2.74 -67.23 24.61
C GLN A 280 -3.22 -67.47 26.06
N GLN A 281 -4.10 -66.62 26.61
CA GLN A 281 -4.69 -66.85 27.93
C GLN A 281 -5.69 -68.02 27.97
N VAL A 282 -6.33 -68.35 26.85
CA VAL A 282 -7.27 -69.49 26.78
C VAL A 282 -6.55 -70.84 26.66
N ARG A 283 -5.28 -70.87 26.22
CA ARG A 283 -4.47 -72.11 26.11
C ARG A 283 -3.67 -72.46 27.37
N SER A 284 -3.76 -71.65 28.43
CA SER A 284 -3.05 -71.85 29.71
C SER A 284 -3.99 -72.20 30.88
N ARG A 285 -5.21 -72.63 30.58
CA ARG A 285 -6.15 -73.28 31.50
C ARG A 285 -6.52 -74.64 30.95
#